data_AF-N9QRX4-F1
#
_entry.id   AF-N9QRX4-F1
#
_cell.length_a   1.000
_cell.length_b   1.000
_cell.length_c   1.000
_cell.angle_alpha   90.00
_cell.angle_beta   90.00
_cell.angle_gamma   90.00
#
_symmetry.space_group_name_H-M   'P 1'
#
loop_
_entity.id
_entity.type
_entity.pdbx_description
1 polymer ?
#
loop_
_entity_poly.entity_id
_entity_poly.type
_entity_poly.pdbx_seq_one_letter_code
_entity_poly.pdbx_strand_id
1 'polypeptide(L)' 'MTKSEALTLLDCTVTQLAAKLGITHNAISQWPEERIPLVREYQIRDLSKGKKPIKRKPEAA' A
#
# COMPACT_ATOMS: atom_id res chain seq x y z
N MET A 1 2.10 -4.74 -10.28
CA MET A 1 2.61 -3.36 -10.27
C MET A 1 3.94 -3.35 -9.57
N THR A 2 4.85 -2.49 -10.02
CA THR A 2 6.15 -2.29 -9.38
C THR A 2 6.02 -1.27 -8.25
N LYS A 3 7.08 -1.11 -7.44
CA LYS A 3 7.13 -0.06 -6.41
C LYS A 3 6.94 1.32 -7.03
N SER A 4 7.61 1.61 -8.14
CA SER A 4 7.51 2.89 -8.84
C SER A 4 6.10 3.16 -9.35
N GLU A 5 5.45 2.15 -9.94
CA GLU A 5 4.06 2.23 -10.39
C GLU A 5 3.11 2.59 -9.23
N ALA A 6 3.30 2.00 -8.06
CA ALA A 6 2.51 2.29 -6.88
C ALA A 6 2.66 3.75 -6.40
N LEU A 7 3.88 4.30 -6.49
CA LEU A 7 4.18 5.68 -6.12
C LEU A 7 3.51 6.66 -7.08
N THR A 8 3.64 6.42 -8.39
CA THR A 8 3.02 7.23 -9.46
C THR A 8 1.50 7.19 -9.38
N LEU A 9 0.91 6.01 -9.15
CA LEU A 9 -0.53 5.81 -9.14
C LEU A 9 -1.23 6.49 -7.95
N LEU A 10 -0.51 6.71 -6.84
CA LEU A 10 -1.00 7.43 -5.66
C LEU A 10 -0.45 8.85 -5.55
N ASP A 11 0.36 9.28 -6.52
CA ASP A 11 1.11 10.53 -6.52
C ASP A 11 1.78 10.81 -5.16
N CYS A 12 2.52 9.83 -4.65
CA CYS A 12 3.07 9.88 -3.30
C CYS A 12 4.49 9.33 -3.21
N THR A 13 5.20 9.72 -2.15
CA THR A 13 6.56 9.24 -1.89
C THR A 13 6.55 7.92 -1.11
N VAL A 14 7.69 7.22 -1.08
CA VAL A 14 7.83 5.93 -0.35
C VAL A 14 7.40 6.05 1.11
N THR A 15 7.77 7.15 1.77
CA THR A 15 7.37 7.45 3.15
C THR A 15 5.85 7.62 3.30
N GLN A 16 5.21 8.31 2.34
CA GLN A 16 3.76 8.48 2.34
C GLN A 16 3.04 7.16 2.04
N LEU A 17 3.56 6.36 1.11
CA LEU A 17 3.04 5.04 0.80
C LEU A 17 3.09 4.12 2.04
N ALA A 18 4.19 4.16 2.78
CA ALA A 18 4.36 3.42 4.03
C ALA A 18 3.31 3.84 5.07
N ALA A 19 3.11 5.14 5.24
CA ALA A 19 2.09 5.68 6.14
C ALA A 19 0.66 5.26 5.73
N LYS A 20 0.33 5.32 4.43
CA LYS A 20 -1.00 4.91 3.91
C LYS A 20 -1.26 3.41 4.08
N LEU A 21 -0.22 2.59 3.93
CA LEU A 21 -0.29 1.13 4.10
C LEU A 21 -0.14 0.66 5.56
N GLY A 22 0.15 1.57 6.48
CA GLY A 22 0.40 1.26 7.89
C GLY A 22 1.63 0.38 8.11
N ILE A 23 2.67 0.56 7.30
CA ILE A 23 3.94 -0.19 7.39
C ILE A 23 5.13 0.75 7.49
N THR A 24 6.30 0.18 7.72
CA THR A 24 7.55 0.94 7.77
C THR A 24 8.13 1.16 6.36
N HIS A 25 8.91 2.22 6.20
CA HIS A 25 9.68 2.48 4.97
C HIS A 25 10.55 1.27 4.60
N ASN A 26 11.20 0.64 5.59
CA ASN A 26 12.03 -0.54 5.37
C ASN A 26 11.22 -1.69 4.73
N ALA A 27 9.97 -1.90 5.15
CA ALA A 27 9.10 -2.93 4.56
C ALA A 27 8.82 -2.67 3.06
N ILE A 28 8.78 -1.41 2.62
CA ILE A 28 8.65 -1.07 1.19
C ILE A 28 9.98 -1.27 0.45
N SER A 29 11.11 -0.98 1.09
CA SER A 29 12.43 -1.26 0.52
C SER A 29 12.69 -2.76 0.35
N GLN A 30 12.07 -3.61 1.18
CA GLN A 30 12.14 -5.07 1.08
C GLN A 30 11.18 -5.66 0.04
N TRP A 31 10.43 -4.85 -0.70
CA TRP A 31 9.58 -5.37 -1.77
C TRP A 31 10.43 -5.88 -2.94
N PRO A 32 10.00 -6.96 -3.61
CA PRO A 32 10.68 -7.44 -4.80
C PRO A 32 10.69 -6.34 -5.87
N GLU A 33 11.84 -6.12 -6.51
CA GLU A 33 12.00 -5.10 -7.54
C GLU A 33 11.11 -5.38 -8.76
N GLU A 34 10.94 -6.65 -9.10
CA GLU A 34 10.08 -7.09 -10.21
C GLU A 34 8.60 -6.79 -9.95
N ARG A 35 8.12 -7.01 -8.72
CA ARG A 35 6.69 -6.89 -8.38
C ARG A 35 6.47 -6.79 -6.89
N ILE A 36 5.63 -5.85 -6.48
CA ILE A 36 5.16 -5.76 -5.08
C ILE A 36 4.22 -6.93 -4.75
N PRO A 37 4.15 -7.38 -3.50
CA PRO A 37 3.25 -8.46 -3.11
C PRO A 37 1.79 -8.19 -3.53
N LEU A 38 1.11 -9.21 -4.05
CA LEU A 38 -0.29 -9.14 -4.54
C LEU A 38 -1.22 -8.41 -3.56
N VAL A 39 -1.12 -8.71 -2.27
CA VAL A 39 -1.93 -8.06 -1.22
C VAL A 39 -1.74 -6.54 -1.19
N ARG A 40 -0.50 -6.05 -1.40
CA ARG A 40 -0.18 -4.61 -1.40
C ARG A 40 -0.66 -3.95 -2.68
N GLU A 41 -0.56 -4.63 -3.81
CA GLU A 41 -1.13 -4.19 -5.07
C GLU A 41 -2.64 -3.94 -4.95
N TYR A 42 -3.39 -4.84 -4.33
CA TYR A 42 -4.81 -4.62 -4.05
C TYR A 42 -5.04 -3.42 -3.13
N GLN A 43 -4.30 -3.32 -2.01
CA GLN A 43 -4.43 -2.18 -1.10
C GLN A 43 -4.16 -0.83 -1.78
N ILE A 44 -3.12 -0.76 -2.61
CA ILE A 44 -2.76 0.44 -3.37
C ILE A 44 -3.84 0.79 -4.39
N ARG A 45 -4.39 -0.21 -5.09
CA ARG A 45 -5.53 -0.03 -6.00
C ARG A 45 -6.78 0.47 -5.27
N ASP A 46 -7.08 -0.06 -4.09
CA ASP A 46 -8.21 0.43 -3.29
C ASP A 46 -7.97 1.88 -2.84
N LEU A 47 -6.77 2.22 -2.36
CA LEU A 47 -6.39 3.58 -1.98
C LEU A 47 -6.55 4.58 -3.15
N SER A 48 -6.14 4.18 -4.35
CA SER A 48 -6.24 5.00 -5.56
C SER A 48 -7.68 5.22 -6.01
N LYS A 49 -8.55 4.23 -5.76
CA LYS A 49 -10.00 4.36 -5.95
C LYS A 49 -10.69 5.17 -4.84
N GLY A 50 -9.93 5.79 -3.93
CA GLY A 50 -10.46 6.52 -2.78
C GLY A 50 -11.12 5.62 -1.74
N LYS A 51 -10.96 4.30 -1.84
CA LYS A 51 -11.49 3.36 -0.85
C LYS A 51 -10.57 3.39 0.37
N LYS A 52 -11.17 3.68 1.52
CA LYS A 52 -10.47 3.64 2.80
C LYS A 52 -10.14 2.17 3.11
N PRO A 53 -8.92 1.86 3.61
CA PRO A 53 -8.58 0.52 4.06
C PRO A 53 -9.69 0.02 4.98
N ILE A 54 -10.17 -1.21 4.72
CA ILE A 54 -11.18 -1.84 5.55
C ILE A 54 -10.55 -2.01 6.93
N LYS A 55 -10.80 -1.05 7.83
CA LYS A 55 -10.50 -1.21 9.24
C LYS A 55 -11.34 -2.40 9.64
N ARG A 56 -10.71 -3.55 9.93
CA ARG A 56 -11.39 -4.63 10.62
C ARG A 56 -11.93 -3.98 11.90
N LYS A 57 -13.24 -3.70 11.94
CA LYS A 57 -13.88 -3.56 13.25
C LYS A 57 -13.56 -4.87 13.94
N PRO A 58 -13.02 -4.87 15.18
CA PRO A 58 -13.17 -6.06 16.00
C PRO A 58 -14.68 -6.31 16.03
N GLU A 59 -15.09 -7.44 15.49
CA GLU A 59 -16.42 -7.96 15.69
C GLU A 59 -16.61 -8.00 17.21
N ALA A 60 -17.51 -7.15 17.69
CA ALA A 60 -17.85 -7.05 19.09
C ALA A 60 -18.95 -8.07 19.38
N ALA A 61 -18.71 -8.86 20.42
CA ALA A 61 -19.59 -9.78 21.14
C ALA A 61 -19.91 -11.12 20.45
#